data_AF-A0A7X8I2G1-F1
#
_entry.id   AF-A0A7X8I2G1-F1
#
_cell.length_a   1.000
_cell.length_b   1.000
_cell.length_c   1.000
_cell.angle_alpha   90.00
_cell.angle_beta   90.00
_cell.angle_gamma   90.00
#
_symmetry.space_group_name_H-M   'P 1'
#
loop_
_entity.id
_entity.type
_entity.pdbx_description
1 polymer ?
#
loop_
_entity_poly.entity_id
_entity_poly.type
_entity_poly.pdbx_seq_one_letter_code
_entity_poly.pdbx_strand_id
1 'polypeptide(L)'
;IVLLPVSKTLGYFILGLGTAFKGLSLLSLGAMPLTDSKIFYQAMNISVNHPMVGVIFGVISTAIIQSSSVIIGILIALAQNDLLELQAALPIILGSNLGTCITAFLASFGSGRTAKQVALAHGLLNVLGIIVFYPILGPFASLTSLTSPSIPRQIANAHTLYNFLSSVLVLPFSKYFSKLVMIIFPNS
;
A
#
# COMPACT_ATOMS: atom_id res chain seq x y z
N ILE A 1 27.41 -9.25 -21.90
CA ILE A 1 27.16 -8.63 -20.57
C ILE A 1 28.47 -8.00 -20.13
N VAL A 2 28.62 -6.68 -20.26
CA VAL A 2 29.85 -5.99 -19.80
C VAL A 2 29.76 -5.89 -18.28
N LEU A 3 30.60 -6.65 -17.57
CA LEU A 3 30.70 -6.59 -16.12
C LEU A 3 31.34 -5.24 -15.74
N LEU A 4 30.51 -4.28 -15.34
CA LEU A 4 30.99 -3.04 -14.75
C LEU A 4 31.78 -3.34 -13.47
N PRO A 5 32.85 -2.60 -13.17
CA PRO A 5 33.54 -2.72 -11.89
C PRO A 5 32.57 -2.44 -10.74
N VAL A 6 32.73 -3.17 -9.63
CA VAL A 6 31.82 -3.16 -8.48
C VAL A 6 31.54 -1.74 -7.97
N SER A 7 32.54 -0.86 -8.00
CA SER A 7 32.39 0.55 -7.61
C SER A 7 31.41 1.33 -8.49
N LYS A 8 31.40 1.09 -9.81
CA LYS A 8 30.44 1.72 -10.74
C LYS A 8 29.05 1.15 -10.55
N THR A 9 28.91 -0.17 -10.37
CA THR A 9 27.62 -0.81 -10.09
C THR A 9 27.01 -0.30 -8.79
N LEU A 10 27.81 -0.19 -7.73
CA LEU A 10 27.39 0.39 -6.44
C LEU A 10 27.02 1.86 -6.58
N GLY A 11 27.80 2.63 -7.36
CA GLY A 11 27.49 4.03 -7.67
C GLY A 11 26.13 4.20 -8.38
N TYR A 12 25.86 3.39 -9.41
CA TYR A 12 24.56 3.40 -10.10
C TYR A 12 23.41 2.96 -9.19
N PHE A 13 23.65 1.98 -8.31
CA PHE A 13 22.66 1.55 -7.32
C PHE A 13 22.30 2.70 -6.36
N ILE A 14 23.30 3.35 -5.76
CA ILE A 14 23.09 4.47 -4.83
C ILE A 14 22.40 5.64 -5.53
N LEU A 15 22.82 5.96 -6.75
CA LEU A 15 22.22 7.04 -7.54
C LEU A 15 20.75 6.72 -7.88
N GLY A 16 20.44 5.50 -8.33
CA GLY A 16 19.08 5.07 -8.61
C GLY A 16 18.18 5.05 -7.36
N LEU A 17 18.73 4.63 -6.22
CA LEU A 17 18.01 4.67 -4.95
C LEU A 17 17.75 6.12 -4.50
N GLY A 18 18.75 7.00 -4.62
CA GLY A 18 18.65 8.42 -4.28
C GLY A 18 17.63 9.16 -5.16
N THR A 19 17.62 8.92 -6.46
CA THR A 19 16.63 9.51 -7.38
C THR A 19 15.22 8.99 -7.11
N ALA A 20 15.06 7.70 -6.78
CA ALA A 20 13.75 7.15 -6.38
C ALA A 20 13.20 7.83 -5.11
N PHE A 21 14.03 8.00 -4.06
CA PHE A 21 13.62 8.71 -2.85
C PHE A 21 13.31 10.19 -3.10
N LYS A 22 14.11 10.87 -3.94
CA LYS A 22 13.82 12.26 -4.33
C LYS A 22 12.50 12.36 -5.11
N GLY A 23 12.23 11.42 -6.00
CA GLY A 23 10.95 11.31 -6.71
C GLY A 23 9.78 11.16 -5.75
N LEU A 24 9.88 10.28 -4.75
CA LEU A 24 8.85 10.12 -3.72
C LEU A 24 8.63 11.41 -2.91
N SER A 25 9.71 12.11 -2.55
CA SER A 25 9.62 13.41 -1.86
C SER A 25 8.91 14.46 -2.72
N LEU A 26 9.21 14.54 -4.02
CA LEU A 26 8.54 15.46 -4.94
C LEU A 26 7.07 15.13 -5.12
N LEU A 27 6.71 13.83 -5.21
CA LEU A 27 5.32 13.39 -5.28
C LEU A 27 4.54 13.75 -4.00
N SER A 28 5.16 13.59 -2.83
CA SER A 28 4.57 13.99 -1.55
C SER A 28 4.33 15.51 -1.49
N LEU A 29 5.30 16.33 -1.92
CA LEU A 29 5.16 17.78 -2.01
C LEU A 29 4.07 18.19 -3.00
N GLY A 30 4.05 17.61 -4.20
CA GLY A 30 3.05 17.89 -5.23
C GLY A 30 1.63 17.48 -4.82
N ALA A 31 1.51 16.55 -3.87
CA ALA A 31 0.24 16.11 -3.31
C ALA A 31 -0.20 16.90 -2.07
N MET A 32 0.62 17.80 -1.52
CA MET A 32 0.23 18.68 -0.41
C MET A 32 -1.06 19.46 -0.68
N PRO A 33 -1.34 20.02 -1.87
CA PRO A 33 -2.62 20.71 -2.11
C PRO A 33 -3.87 19.82 -1.95
N LEU A 34 -3.73 18.48 -1.96
CA LEU A 34 -4.84 17.58 -1.67
C LEU A 34 -5.26 17.63 -0.19
N THR A 35 -4.36 18.04 0.71
CA THR A 35 -4.66 18.23 2.13
C THR A 35 -5.62 19.39 2.35
N ASP A 36 -5.60 20.39 1.47
CA ASP A 36 -6.51 21.53 1.49
C ASP A 36 -7.88 21.18 0.85
N SER A 37 -8.01 20.00 0.25
CA SER A 37 -9.25 19.60 -0.39
C SER A 37 -10.29 19.15 0.64
N LYS A 38 -11.49 19.72 0.52
CA LYS A 38 -12.62 19.40 1.39
C LYS A 38 -12.98 17.90 1.36
N ILE A 39 -12.85 17.26 0.20
CA ILE A 39 -13.16 15.83 0.01
C ILE A 39 -12.20 14.96 0.83
N PHE A 40 -10.90 15.26 0.78
CA PHE A 40 -9.88 14.47 1.49
C PHE A 40 -10.07 14.59 3.01
N TYR A 41 -10.25 15.81 3.50
CA TYR A 41 -10.53 16.05 4.92
C TYR A 41 -11.81 15.35 5.40
N GLN A 42 -12.90 15.45 4.62
CA GLN A 42 -14.16 14.79 4.96
C GLN A 42 -14.01 13.26 4.98
N ALA A 43 -13.32 12.68 4.00
CA ALA A 43 -13.08 11.25 3.95
C ALA A 43 -12.31 10.77 5.19
N MET A 44 -11.26 11.48 5.60
CA MET A 44 -10.50 11.15 6.82
C MET A 44 -11.35 11.23 8.08
N ASN A 45 -12.11 12.31 8.26
CA ASN A 45 -12.93 12.52 9.45
C ASN A 45 -14.03 11.44 9.57
N ILE A 46 -14.68 11.09 8.47
CA ILE A 46 -15.68 10.02 8.43
C ILE A 46 -15.03 8.66 8.70
N SER A 47 -13.80 8.45 8.25
CA SER A 47 -13.07 7.17 8.42
C SER A 47 -12.83 6.79 9.88
N VAL A 48 -12.79 7.77 10.80
CA VAL A 48 -12.67 7.50 12.24
C VAL A 48 -13.85 6.67 12.74
N ASN A 49 -15.07 7.08 12.40
CA ASN A 49 -16.31 6.43 12.88
C ASN A 49 -16.85 5.37 11.90
N HIS A 50 -16.46 5.47 10.63
CA HIS A 50 -16.85 4.55 9.57
C HIS A 50 -15.61 4.08 8.79
N PRO A 51 -14.81 3.14 9.35
CA PRO A 51 -13.56 2.67 8.74
C PRO A 51 -13.70 2.21 7.29
N MET A 52 -14.84 1.65 6.91
CA MET A 52 -15.12 1.22 5.53
C MET A 52 -15.02 2.38 4.52
N VAL A 53 -15.40 3.60 4.91
CA VAL A 53 -15.24 4.80 4.06
C VAL A 53 -13.76 5.04 3.78
N GLY A 54 -12.89 4.86 4.77
CA GLY A 54 -11.45 4.97 4.61
C GLY A 54 -10.87 3.90 3.68
N VAL A 55 -11.34 2.66 3.80
CA VAL A 55 -10.95 1.57 2.88
C VAL A 55 -11.33 1.93 1.44
N ILE A 56 -12.59 2.32 1.21
CA ILE A 56 -13.07 2.67 -0.14
C ILE A 56 -12.30 3.88 -0.69
N PHE A 57 -12.09 4.89 0.14
CA PHE A 57 -11.31 6.07 -0.23
C PHE A 57 -9.88 5.69 -0.63
N GLY A 58 -9.19 4.88 0.18
CA GLY A 58 -7.84 4.39 -0.11
C GLY A 58 -7.77 3.60 -1.42
N VAL A 59 -8.77 2.73 -1.69
CA VAL A 59 -8.87 1.98 -2.96
C VAL A 59 -8.98 2.94 -4.14
N ILE A 60 -9.93 3.88 -4.09
CA ILE A 60 -10.21 4.81 -5.20
C ILE A 60 -9.03 5.75 -5.43
N SER A 61 -8.52 6.39 -4.38
CA SER A 61 -7.39 7.31 -4.48
C SER A 61 -6.16 6.61 -5.04
N THR A 62 -5.88 5.39 -4.60
CA THR A 62 -4.74 4.62 -5.13
C THR A 62 -5.00 4.12 -6.54
N ALA A 63 -6.22 3.76 -6.92
CA ALA A 63 -6.54 3.38 -8.29
C ALA A 63 -6.31 4.53 -9.28
N ILE A 64 -6.68 5.75 -8.88
CA ILE A 64 -6.50 6.96 -9.68
C ILE A 64 -5.02 7.35 -9.77
N ILE A 65 -4.33 7.40 -8.63
CA ILE A 65 -2.90 7.79 -8.54
C ILE A 65 -1.95 6.66 -8.99
N GLN A 66 -2.44 5.42 -9.00
CA GLN A 66 -1.73 4.18 -9.30
C GLN A 66 -0.53 3.87 -8.39
N SER A 67 -0.40 4.56 -7.26
CA SER A 67 0.73 4.41 -6.32
C SER A 67 0.28 4.53 -4.87
N SER A 68 0.28 3.42 -4.14
CA SER A 68 0.01 3.42 -2.70
C SER A 68 1.06 4.21 -1.94
N SER A 69 2.34 4.15 -2.32
CA SER A 69 3.42 4.92 -1.69
C SER A 69 3.16 6.44 -1.71
N VAL A 70 2.52 6.97 -2.74
CA VAL A 70 2.11 8.37 -2.78
C VAL A 70 0.99 8.64 -1.77
N ILE A 71 -0.03 7.78 -1.70
CA ILE A 71 -1.10 7.89 -0.71
C ILE A 71 -0.52 7.85 0.72
N ILE A 72 0.36 6.90 1.01
CA ILE A 72 1.05 6.82 2.31
C ILE A 72 1.86 8.09 2.58
N GLY A 73 2.57 8.62 1.59
CA GLY A 73 3.29 9.90 1.70
C GLY A 73 2.39 11.09 2.05
N ILE A 74 1.17 11.14 1.50
CA ILE A 74 0.16 12.16 1.85
C ILE A 74 -0.30 12.00 3.30
N LEU A 75 -0.62 10.77 3.72
CA LEU A 75 -1.02 10.49 5.11
C LEU A 75 0.08 10.87 6.10
N ILE A 76 1.34 10.58 5.77
CA ILE A 76 2.52 10.97 6.56
C ILE A 76 2.61 12.50 6.66
N ALA A 77 2.48 13.22 5.54
CA ALA A 77 2.55 14.69 5.51
C ALA A 77 1.41 15.33 6.34
N LEU A 78 0.21 14.77 6.28
CA LEU A 78 -0.93 15.21 7.10
C LEU A 78 -0.68 14.98 8.59
N ALA A 79 -0.19 13.79 8.95
CA ALA A 79 0.15 13.48 10.33
C ALA A 79 1.31 14.34 10.87
N GLN A 80 2.21 14.82 10.01
CA GLN A 80 3.29 15.74 10.40
C GLN A 80 2.77 17.14 10.77
N ASN A 81 1.58 17.51 10.31
CA ASN A 81 0.91 18.77 10.62
C ASN A 81 -0.21 18.59 11.65
N ASP A 82 -0.24 17.45 12.36
CA ASP A 82 -1.28 17.09 13.34
C ASP A 82 -2.72 17.07 12.77
N LEU A 83 -2.86 16.91 11.44
CA LEU A 83 -4.14 16.89 10.74
C LEU A 83 -4.72 15.48 10.57
N LEU A 84 -3.98 14.45 10.99
CA LEU A 84 -4.39 13.05 10.83
C LEU A 84 -3.94 12.19 12.00
N GLU A 85 -4.90 11.51 12.61
CA GLU A 85 -4.65 10.49 13.63
C GLU A 85 -4.47 9.09 13.00
N LEU A 86 -3.78 8.21 13.73
CA LEU A 86 -3.51 6.84 13.28
C LEU A 86 -4.79 6.08 12.96
N GLN A 87 -5.85 6.23 13.77
CA GLN A 87 -7.12 5.53 13.62
C GLN A 87 -7.80 5.84 12.28
N ALA A 88 -7.71 7.08 11.80
CA ALA A 88 -8.22 7.46 10.48
C ALA A 88 -7.30 6.99 9.35
N ALA A 89 -5.99 6.89 9.60
CA ALA A 89 -5.03 6.46 8.58
C ALA A 89 -5.14 4.96 8.27
N LEU A 90 -5.28 4.09 9.28
CA LEU A 90 -5.22 2.64 9.09
C LEU A 90 -6.20 2.08 8.05
N PRO A 91 -7.50 2.45 8.04
CA PRO A 91 -8.42 1.95 7.03
C PRO A 91 -8.06 2.41 5.62
N ILE A 92 -7.52 3.63 5.47
CA ILE A 92 -7.02 4.16 4.20
C ILE A 92 -5.79 3.36 3.74
N ILE A 93 -4.88 2.99 4.66
CA ILE A 93 -3.73 2.13 4.38
C ILE A 93 -4.21 0.77 3.83
N LEU A 94 -5.17 0.13 4.50
CA LEU A 94 -5.75 -1.14 4.05
C LEU A 94 -6.32 -1.02 2.62
N GLY A 95 -7.13 0.02 2.38
CA GLY A 95 -7.71 0.30 1.08
C GLY A 95 -6.68 0.59 -0.01
N SER A 96 -5.63 1.35 0.31
CA SER A 96 -4.59 1.72 -0.65
C SER A 96 -3.82 0.52 -1.20
N ASN A 97 -3.60 -0.50 -0.37
CA ASN A 97 -2.96 -1.74 -0.80
C ASN A 97 -3.85 -2.54 -1.76
N LEU A 98 -5.16 -2.60 -1.50
CA LEU A 98 -6.10 -3.17 -2.47
C LEU A 98 -6.17 -2.34 -3.77
N GLY A 99 -6.12 -1.01 -3.68
CA GLY A 99 -6.09 -0.14 -4.86
C GLY A 99 -4.89 -0.38 -5.78
N THR A 100 -3.73 -0.77 -5.23
CA THR A 100 -2.53 -1.13 -6.03
C THR A 100 -2.78 -2.37 -6.91
N CYS A 101 -3.70 -3.24 -6.52
CA CYS A 101 -4.10 -4.39 -7.33
C CYS A 101 -4.74 -3.98 -8.64
N ILE A 102 -5.41 -2.82 -8.69
CA ILE A 102 -6.00 -2.30 -9.93
C ILE A 102 -4.91 -2.00 -10.94
N THR A 103 -3.78 -1.39 -10.53
CA THR A 103 -2.62 -1.19 -11.40
C THR A 103 -2.07 -2.52 -11.92
N ALA A 104 -1.95 -3.53 -11.06
CA ALA A 104 -1.50 -4.87 -11.47
C ALA A 104 -2.46 -5.53 -12.46
N PHE A 105 -3.77 -5.41 -12.25
CA PHE A 105 -4.79 -5.91 -13.19
C PHE A 105 -4.71 -5.18 -14.53
N LEU A 106 -4.65 -3.84 -14.53
CA LEU A 106 -4.47 -3.02 -15.72
C LEU A 106 -3.21 -3.41 -16.50
N ALA A 107 -2.07 -3.55 -15.81
CA ALA A 107 -0.81 -3.99 -16.43
C ALA A 107 -0.88 -5.43 -16.96
N SER A 108 -1.73 -6.28 -16.38
CA SER A 108 -1.92 -7.66 -16.85
C SER A 108 -2.81 -7.77 -18.10
N PHE A 109 -3.59 -6.74 -18.44
CA PHE A 109 -4.35 -6.72 -19.69
C PHE A 109 -3.40 -6.69 -20.89
N GLY A 110 -3.61 -7.60 -21.85
CA GLY A 110 -2.72 -7.76 -23.01
C GLY A 110 -1.42 -8.53 -22.73
N SER A 111 -1.17 -8.93 -21.48
CA SER A 111 -0.01 -9.74 -21.10
C SER A 111 -0.31 -11.24 -21.06
N GLY A 112 0.74 -12.06 -20.86
CA GLY A 112 0.63 -13.52 -20.76
C GLY A 112 -0.10 -14.00 -19.49
N ARG A 113 -0.47 -15.28 -19.48
CA ARG A 113 -1.22 -15.90 -18.36
C ARG A 113 -0.55 -15.74 -17.01
N THR A 114 0.77 -15.88 -16.95
CA THR A 114 1.55 -15.72 -15.71
C THR A 114 1.36 -14.34 -15.09
N ALA A 115 1.32 -13.27 -15.88
CA ALA A 115 1.09 -11.93 -15.37
C ALA A 115 -0.35 -11.76 -14.83
N LYS A 116 -1.35 -12.38 -15.46
CA LYS A 116 -2.73 -12.42 -14.93
C LYS A 116 -2.83 -13.21 -13.63
N GLN A 117 -2.13 -14.35 -13.52
CA GLN A 117 -2.04 -15.14 -12.30
C GLN A 117 -1.41 -14.33 -11.16
N VAL A 118 -0.33 -13.59 -11.43
CA VAL A 118 0.32 -12.72 -10.45
C VAL A 118 -0.60 -11.58 -10.03
N ALA A 119 -1.29 -10.92 -10.97
CA ALA A 119 -2.25 -9.87 -10.65
C ALA A 119 -3.41 -10.39 -9.78
N LEU A 120 -3.96 -11.56 -10.12
CA LEU A 120 -5.01 -12.22 -9.35
C LEU A 120 -4.52 -12.59 -7.94
N ALA A 121 -3.34 -13.21 -7.83
CA ALA A 121 -2.71 -13.51 -6.54
C ALA A 121 -2.54 -12.23 -5.70
N HIS A 122 -2.03 -11.16 -6.29
CA HIS A 122 -1.87 -9.89 -5.60
C HIS A 122 -3.21 -9.32 -5.11
N GLY A 123 -4.25 -9.37 -5.95
CA GLY A 123 -5.63 -8.99 -5.59
C GLY A 123 -6.17 -9.79 -4.42
N LEU A 124 -6.08 -11.11 -4.48
CA LEU A 124 -6.59 -12.01 -3.45
C LEU A 124 -5.86 -11.82 -2.11
N LEU A 125 -4.54 -11.66 -2.13
CA LEU A 125 -3.75 -11.41 -0.92
C LEU A 125 -4.25 -10.15 -0.20
N ASN A 126 -4.51 -9.08 -0.94
CA ASN A 126 -4.98 -7.82 -0.38
C ASN A 126 -6.42 -7.86 0.11
N VAL A 127 -7.32 -8.56 -0.61
CA VAL A 127 -8.69 -8.77 -0.15
C VAL A 127 -8.71 -9.59 1.15
N LEU A 128 -7.94 -10.67 1.22
CA LEU A 128 -7.80 -11.48 2.43
C LEU A 128 -7.16 -10.68 3.57
N GLY A 129 -6.15 -9.87 3.26
CA GLY A 129 -5.55 -8.93 4.20
C GLY A 129 -6.59 -7.99 4.82
N ILE A 130 -7.46 -7.38 4.02
CA ILE A 130 -8.56 -6.55 4.52
C ILE A 130 -9.51 -7.37 5.39
N ILE A 131 -9.93 -8.55 4.96
CA ILE A 131 -10.84 -9.43 5.73
C ILE A 131 -10.27 -9.75 7.12
N VAL A 132 -8.95 -9.97 7.21
CA VAL A 132 -8.28 -10.28 8.48
C VAL A 132 -8.06 -9.03 9.33
N PHE A 133 -7.56 -7.94 8.75
CA PHE A 133 -7.13 -6.76 9.52
C PHE A 133 -8.25 -5.78 9.84
N TYR A 134 -9.29 -5.69 9.01
CA TYR A 134 -10.43 -4.80 9.24
C TYR A 134 -11.12 -5.02 10.60
N PRO A 135 -11.48 -6.26 11.02
CA PRO A 135 -12.11 -6.47 12.33
C PRO A 135 -11.18 -6.23 13.52
N ILE A 136 -9.86 -6.19 13.30
CA ILE A 136 -8.84 -5.99 14.35
C ILE A 136 -8.12 -4.66 14.21
N LEU A 137 -8.75 -3.64 13.60
CA LEU A 137 -8.15 -2.32 13.43
C LEU A 137 -7.67 -1.69 14.75
N GLY A 138 -8.42 -1.85 15.85
CA GLY A 138 -8.03 -1.36 17.18
C GLY A 138 -6.77 -2.05 17.73
N PRO A 139 -6.73 -3.39 17.81
CA PRO A 139 -5.50 -4.13 18.14
C PRO A 139 -4.33 -3.81 17.21
N PHE A 140 -4.58 -3.65 15.90
CA PHE A 140 -3.55 -3.29 14.93
C PHE A 140 -3.01 -1.86 15.15
N ALA A 141 -3.88 -0.92 15.52
CA ALA A 141 -3.47 0.42 15.95
C ALA A 141 -2.58 0.37 17.20
N SER A 142 -2.93 -0.49 18.16
CA SER A 142 -2.14 -0.69 19.38
C SER A 142 -0.78 -1.31 19.07
N LEU A 143 -0.71 -2.27 18.15
CA LEU A 143 0.56 -2.85 17.71
C LEU A 143 1.46 -1.82 17.02
N THR A 144 0.87 -1.00 16.15
CA THR A 144 1.60 -0.01 15.36
C THR A 144 2.05 1.18 16.19
N SER A 145 1.28 1.59 17.21
CA SER A 145 1.68 2.66 18.14
C SER A 145 2.91 2.30 18.99
N LEU A 146 3.14 1.01 19.27
CA LEU A 146 4.35 0.54 19.95
C LEU A 146 5.63 0.68 19.12
N THR A 147 5.52 0.88 17.81
CA THR A 147 6.69 0.93 16.92
C THR A 147 7.43 2.27 16.94
N SER A 148 6.76 3.37 17.32
CA SER A 148 7.33 4.72 17.34
C SER A 148 6.44 5.67 18.13
N PRO A 149 6.99 6.69 18.83
CA PRO A 149 6.19 7.73 19.45
C PRO A 149 5.54 8.71 18.46
N SER A 150 6.03 8.81 17.22
CA SER A 150 5.49 9.75 16.21
C SER A 150 4.47 9.11 15.27
N ILE A 151 3.29 9.73 15.13
CA ILE A 151 2.20 9.26 14.25
C ILE A 151 2.66 9.09 12.79
N PRO A 152 3.41 10.01 12.17
CA PRO A 152 3.90 9.82 10.79
C PRO A 152 4.71 8.54 10.62
N ARG A 153 5.54 8.19 11.60
CA ARG A 153 6.35 6.97 11.57
C ARG A 153 5.52 5.73 11.89
N GLN A 154 4.51 5.85 12.75
CA GLN A 154 3.53 4.77 12.97
C GLN A 154 2.76 4.45 11.67
N ILE A 155 2.34 5.46 10.89
CA ILE A 155 1.70 5.28 9.58
C ILE A 155 2.62 4.54 8.61
N ALA A 156 3.88 4.98 8.49
CA ALA A 156 4.87 4.31 7.66
C ALA A 156 5.10 2.85 8.08
N ASN A 157 5.23 2.60 9.39
CA ASN A 157 5.43 1.26 9.94
C ASN A 157 4.18 0.38 9.79
N ALA A 158 2.98 0.93 9.94
CA ALA A 158 1.71 0.23 9.77
C ALA A 158 1.58 -0.31 8.34
N HIS A 159 1.93 0.49 7.33
CA HIS A 159 1.94 0.05 5.95
C HIS A 159 2.89 -1.15 5.73
N THR A 160 4.12 -1.05 6.24
CA THR A 160 5.10 -2.15 6.15
C THR A 160 4.65 -3.40 6.89
N LEU A 161 4.16 -3.24 8.12
CA LEU A 161 3.67 -4.34 8.96
C LEU A 161 2.47 -5.04 8.31
N TYR A 162 1.51 -4.28 7.79
CA TYR A 162 0.36 -4.84 7.10
C TYR A 162 0.78 -5.72 5.92
N ASN A 163 1.65 -5.21 5.04
CA ASN A 163 2.13 -5.95 3.87
C ASN A 163 2.96 -7.18 4.24
N PHE A 164 3.81 -7.06 5.26
CA PHE A 164 4.60 -8.17 5.75
C PHE A 164 3.70 -9.25 6.38
N LEU A 165 2.84 -8.89 7.33
CA LEU A 165 2.00 -9.83 8.05
C LEU A 165 0.97 -10.49 7.15
N SER A 166 0.31 -9.75 6.25
CA SER A 166 -0.63 -10.33 5.27
C SER A 166 0.05 -11.39 4.40
N SER A 167 1.27 -11.12 3.92
CA SER A 167 2.06 -12.07 3.15
C SER A 167 2.41 -13.31 3.99
N VAL A 168 2.91 -13.12 5.21
CA VAL A 168 3.28 -14.20 6.13
C VAL A 168 2.09 -15.09 6.47
N LEU A 169 0.91 -14.51 6.69
CA LEU A 169 -0.32 -15.24 7.00
C LEU A 169 -0.78 -16.17 5.86
N VAL A 170 -0.49 -15.81 4.61
CA VAL A 170 -0.86 -16.62 3.44
C VAL A 170 0.14 -17.76 3.18
N LEU A 171 1.39 -17.66 3.62
CA LEU A 171 2.45 -18.65 3.34
C LEU A 171 2.07 -20.10 3.72
N PRO A 172 1.48 -20.39 4.90
CA PRO A 172 1.07 -21.75 5.27
C PRO A 172 0.02 -22.34 4.31
N PHE A 173 -0.75 -21.48 3.66
CA PHE A 173 -1.84 -21.84 2.74
C PHE A 173 -1.45 -21.66 1.26
N SER A 174 -0.17 -21.39 0.97
CA SER A 174 0.34 -21.10 -0.38
C SER A 174 -0.06 -22.14 -1.43
N LYS A 175 -0.13 -23.43 -1.07
CA LYS A 175 -0.59 -24.50 -1.97
C LYS A 175 -2.06 -24.35 -2.37
N TYR A 176 -2.93 -24.05 -1.41
CA TYR A 176 -4.36 -23.82 -1.67
C TYR A 176 -4.57 -22.52 -2.44
N PHE A 177 -3.83 -21.49 -2.07
CA PHE A 177 -3.83 -20.19 -2.74
C PHE A 177 -3.41 -20.30 -4.22
N SER A 178 -2.32 -21.01 -4.49
CA SER A 178 -1.86 -21.30 -5.85
C SER A 178 -2.89 -22.11 -6.64
N LYS A 179 -3.52 -23.12 -6.01
CA LYS A 179 -4.59 -23.91 -6.65
C LYS A 179 -5.79 -23.04 -7.04
N LEU A 180 -6.21 -22.12 -6.17
CA LEU A 180 -7.30 -21.18 -6.44
C LEU A 180 -6.99 -20.28 -7.64
N VAL A 181 -5.77 -19.74 -7.70
CA VAL A 181 -5.30 -18.94 -8.86
C VAL A 181 -5.29 -19.76 -10.14
N MET A 182 -4.81 -21.00 -10.09
CA MET A 182 -4.76 -21.91 -11.25
C MET A 182 -6.14 -22.39 -11.72
N ILE A 183 -7.15 -22.41 -10.86
CA ILE A 183 -8.54 -22.71 -11.29
C ILE A 183 -9.06 -21.60 -12.19
N ILE A 184 -8.78 -20.34 -11.87
CA ILE A 184 -9.25 -19.18 -12.64
C ILE A 184 -8.41 -18.99 -13.91
N PHE A 185 -7.09 -19.16 -13.83
CA PHE A 185 -6.19 -19.13 -14.97
C PHE A 185 -5.33 -20.41 -15.01
N PRO A 186 -5.79 -21.48 -15.68
CA PRO A 186 -5.07 -22.75 -15.76
C PRO A 186 -3.73 -22.64 -16.49
N ASN A 187 -2.77 -23.47 -16.06
CA ASN A 187 -1.53 -23.70 -16.81
C ASN A 187 -1.87 -24.58 -18.02
N SER A 188 -1.97 -23.96 -19.19
CA SER A 188 -2.14 -24.64 -20.49
C SER A 188 -1.60 -23.74 -21.59
#